data_AF-A0AAW6H506-F1
#
_entry.id   AF-A0AAW6H506-F1
#
_cell.length_a   1.000
_cell.length_b   1.000
_cell.length_c   1.000
_cell.angle_alpha   90.00
_cell.angle_beta   90.00
_cell.angle_gamma   90.00
#
_symmetry.space_group_name_H-M   'P 1'
#
loop_
_entity.id
_entity.type
_entity.pdbx_description
1 polymer ?
#
loop_
_entity_poly.entity_id
_entity_poly.type
_entity_poly.pdbx_seq_one_letter_code
_entity_poly.pdbx_strand_id
1 'polypeptide(L)'
;GEFNITSSINSTNVKTNDAVTVKLVISGTGNLKLLSNPEVKFPEDFEVYDPKVDNKFRLTNSGLSGSKVIEYLAIPRNAGTYKIPAVKFSYFDINSRSYKTLTTEEYELHVEKGAGNAAQTIANFTSKEELKVLNEDIRFIKQNNVTLSPKGDFFFGSLTYWLLYLIPGIAFITFFIIYRKQIAANANVAKMRTKKANKVAVKRMKQAGKLLAENKKDAFYDEVLKALWGYISDKLNIPVSRLSKDNIEEELRNYGVNDALIKEFLDALNNCEFARFAPGDDNQAMDKVYSASLEVISKMENSIKH
;
A
#
# COMPACT_ATOMS: atom_id res chain seq x y z
N GLY A 1 56.64 20.37 13.05
CA GLY A 1 57.29 20.12 14.35
C GLY A 1 57.77 18.70 14.36
N GLU A 2 58.11 18.19 15.54
CA GLU A 2 58.46 16.78 15.73
C GLU A 2 57.45 16.17 16.70
N PHE A 3 56.75 15.14 16.24
CA PHE A 3 55.68 14.51 17.00
C PHE A 3 55.81 13.00 16.96
N ASN A 4 55.35 12.36 18.03
CA ASN A 4 55.14 10.94 18.15
C ASN A 4 53.72 10.66 18.64
N ILE A 5 53.16 9.51 18.25
CA ILE A 5 51.85 9.04 18.71
C ILE A 5 51.98 7.62 19.26
N THR A 6 51.38 7.39 20.41
CA THR A 6 51.21 6.06 20.97
C THR A 6 49.74 5.81 21.29
N SER A 7 49.33 4.55 21.21
CA SER A 7 47.98 4.11 21.58
C SER A 7 48.04 3.03 22.65
N SER A 8 47.00 2.96 23.47
CA SER A 8 46.79 1.89 24.43
C SER A 8 45.30 1.65 24.63
N ILE A 9 44.92 0.41 24.94
CA ILE A 9 43.54 0.02 25.28
C ILE A 9 43.51 -0.51 26.71
N ASN A 10 42.41 -0.26 27.43
CA ASN A 10 42.27 -0.73 28.83
C ASN A 10 42.08 -2.24 28.94
N SER A 11 41.40 -2.89 27.98
CA SER A 11 41.23 -4.34 27.90
C SER A 11 40.92 -4.78 26.47
N THR A 12 41.41 -5.96 26.09
CA THR A 12 41.09 -6.63 24.81
C THR A 12 40.03 -7.72 24.96
N ASN A 13 39.69 -8.10 26.19
CA ASN A 13 38.62 -9.05 26.51
C ASN A 13 37.63 -8.36 27.45
N VAL A 14 36.41 -8.16 26.98
CA VAL A 14 35.35 -7.45 27.72
C VAL A 14 34.01 -8.14 27.56
N LYS A 15 33.03 -7.82 28.40
CA LYS A 15 31.66 -8.31 28.23
C LYS A 15 30.79 -7.23 27.59
N THR A 16 29.65 -7.63 27.02
CA THR A 16 28.64 -6.66 26.58
C THR A 16 28.27 -5.71 27.72
N ASN A 17 28.20 -4.41 27.41
CA ASN A 17 28.01 -3.29 28.34
C ASN A 17 29.23 -2.91 29.21
N ASP A 18 30.38 -3.57 29.09
CA ASP A 18 31.61 -3.13 29.76
C ASP A 18 32.27 -1.97 29.00
N ALA A 19 32.75 -0.97 29.72
CA ALA A 19 33.42 0.18 29.13
C ALA A 19 34.81 -0.16 28.58
N VAL A 20 35.02 0.10 27.29
CA VAL A 20 36.32 0.05 26.63
C VAL A 20 36.84 1.47 26.44
N THR A 21 38.08 1.72 26.84
CA THR A 21 38.74 3.01 26.67
C THR A 21 39.99 2.86 25.81
N VAL A 22 39.99 3.54 24.65
CA VAL A 22 41.17 3.66 23.79
C VAL A 22 41.82 5.01 24.07
N LYS A 23 43.07 4.97 24.53
CA LYS A 23 43.86 6.14 24.88
C LYS A 23 44.92 6.40 23.83
N LEU A 24 44.89 7.60 23.25
CA LEU A 24 45.91 8.10 22.34
C LEU A 24 46.75 9.16 23.06
N VAL A 25 48.08 9.05 22.96
CA VAL A 25 49.00 10.03 23.50
C VAL A 25 49.86 10.57 22.37
N ILE A 26 49.65 11.85 22.04
CA ILE A 26 50.47 12.58 21.07
C ILE A 26 51.46 13.41 21.87
N SER A 27 52.76 13.20 21.65
CA SER A 27 53.83 13.94 22.33
C SER A 27 54.79 14.55 21.34
N GLY A 28 55.40 15.68 21.68
CA GLY A 28 56.37 16.32 20.78
C GLY A 28 56.54 17.81 21.01
N THR A 29 57.20 18.45 20.04
CA THR A 29 57.49 19.90 20.05
C THR A 29 56.98 20.54 18.75
N GLY A 30 56.15 21.57 18.91
CA GLY A 30 55.49 22.27 17.80
C GLY A 30 54.16 22.89 18.23
N ASN A 31 53.29 23.23 17.28
CA ASN A 31 52.00 23.86 17.60
C ASN A 31 50.93 22.85 18.05
N LEU A 32 51.12 22.26 19.25
CA LEU A 32 50.24 21.25 19.85
C LEU A 32 48.77 21.72 20.02
N LYS A 33 48.54 23.03 20.15
CA LYS A 33 47.19 23.62 20.31
C LYS A 33 46.33 23.51 19.04
N LEU A 34 46.95 23.51 17.85
CA LEU A 34 46.25 23.41 16.57
C LEU A 34 46.07 21.97 16.09
N LEU A 35 46.53 20.98 16.88
CA LEU A 35 46.35 19.58 16.51
C LEU A 35 44.89 19.17 16.70
N SER A 36 44.24 18.80 15.60
CA SER A 36 42.96 18.10 15.63
C SER A 36 43.10 16.76 16.34
N ASN A 37 42.03 16.32 17.01
CA ASN A 37 41.99 15.01 17.64
C ASN A 37 41.87 13.95 16.53
N PRO A 38 42.77 12.96 16.45
CA PRO A 38 42.63 11.86 15.51
C PRO A 38 41.39 11.02 15.86
N GLU A 39 40.46 10.88 14.93
CA GLU A 39 39.24 10.09 15.16
C GLU A 39 39.53 8.58 15.18
N VAL A 40 38.97 7.88 16.17
CA VAL A 40 38.98 6.42 16.25
C VAL A 40 37.68 5.90 15.64
N LYS A 41 37.78 5.06 14.61
CA LYS A 41 36.61 4.42 13.98
C LYS A 41 36.22 3.17 14.75
N PHE A 42 35.24 3.29 15.65
CA PHE A 42 34.65 2.13 16.30
C PHE A 42 33.64 1.42 15.38
N PRO A 43 33.42 0.10 15.56
CA PRO A 43 32.36 -0.63 14.87
C PRO A 43 30.96 -0.10 15.21
N GLU A 44 29.97 -0.34 14.35
CA GLU A 44 28.59 0.19 14.50
C GLU A 44 27.86 -0.32 15.75
N ASP A 45 28.25 -1.47 16.29
CA ASP A 45 27.69 -2.08 17.51
C ASP A 45 28.16 -1.41 18.82
N PHE A 46 28.95 -0.34 18.72
CA PHE A 46 29.50 0.38 19.86
C PHE A 46 28.79 1.71 20.06
N GLU A 47 28.40 1.98 21.30
CA GLU A 47 28.01 3.31 21.73
C GLU A 47 29.26 4.11 22.10
N VAL A 48 29.57 5.12 21.30
CA VAL A 48 30.80 5.92 21.42
C VAL A 48 30.47 7.26 22.06
N TYR A 49 31.26 7.63 23.06
CA TYR A 49 31.15 8.91 23.76
C TYR A 49 32.22 9.88 23.27
N ASP A 50 31.98 11.17 23.51
CA ASP A 50 32.95 12.22 23.17
C ASP A 50 34.27 12.01 23.91
N PRO A 51 35.42 12.16 23.22
CA PRO A 51 36.71 11.91 23.81
C PRO A 51 37.03 12.92 24.91
N LYS A 52 37.56 12.42 26.02
CA LYS A 52 38.15 13.26 27.05
C LYS A 52 39.56 13.67 26.62
N VAL A 53 39.82 14.97 26.56
CA VAL A 53 41.12 15.51 26.15
C VAL A 53 41.81 16.17 27.34
N ASP A 54 43.03 15.73 27.65
CA ASP A 54 43.91 16.33 28.63
C ASP A 54 45.18 16.85 27.94
N ASN A 55 45.49 18.13 28.16
CA ASN A 55 46.57 18.83 27.48
C ASN A 55 47.65 19.23 28.50
N LYS A 56 48.83 18.62 28.40
CA LYS A 56 49.99 18.92 29.25
C LYS A 56 51.06 19.62 28.43
N PHE A 57 50.91 20.93 28.25
CA PHE A 57 51.83 21.74 27.45
C PHE A 57 52.72 22.62 28.32
N ARG A 58 53.96 22.82 27.89
CA ARG A 58 54.95 23.69 28.49
C ARG A 58 55.64 24.50 27.40
N LEU A 59 55.93 25.76 27.70
CA LEU A 59 56.70 26.61 26.79
C LEU A 59 58.20 26.36 27.01
N THR A 60 58.92 26.06 25.94
CA THR A 60 60.38 25.86 25.94
C THR A 60 61.05 26.81 24.95
N ASN A 61 62.38 26.94 25.02
CA ASN A 61 63.15 27.76 24.08
C ASN A 61 63.06 27.27 22.62
N SER A 62 62.59 26.03 22.40
CA SER A 62 62.38 25.41 21.09
C SER A 62 60.92 25.46 20.61
N GLY A 63 60.02 26.10 21.38
CA GLY A 63 58.60 26.24 21.06
C GLY A 63 57.67 25.63 22.12
N LEU A 64 56.43 25.34 21.75
CA LEU A 64 55.49 24.66 22.65
C LEU A 64 55.78 23.15 22.63
N SER A 65 56.07 22.58 23.79
CA SER A 65 56.39 21.15 23.94
C SER A 65 55.49 20.51 24.99
N GLY A 66 55.17 19.22 24.83
CA GLY A 66 54.31 18.53 25.78
C GLY A 66 53.58 17.33 25.18
N SER A 67 52.50 16.93 25.84
CA SER A 67 51.65 15.84 25.39
C SER A 67 50.16 16.19 25.42
N LYS A 68 49.44 15.67 24.43
CA LYS A 68 47.98 15.69 24.32
C LYS A 68 47.50 14.26 24.49
N VAL A 69 46.73 14.03 25.55
CA VAL A 69 46.15 12.73 25.89
C VAL A 69 44.68 12.76 25.52
N ILE A 70 44.22 11.77 24.75
CA ILE A 70 42.85 11.69 24.24
C ILE A 70 42.31 10.31 24.61
N GLU A 71 41.24 10.26 25.38
CA GLU A 71 40.62 9.02 25.86
C GLU A 71 39.23 8.88 25.21
N TYR A 72 39.10 7.88 24.34
CA TYR A 72 37.86 7.52 23.68
C TYR A 72 37.16 6.39 24.45
N LEU A 73 35.96 6.66 24.94
CA LEU A 73 35.14 5.69 25.65
C LEU A 73 34.10 5.09 24.69
N ALA A 74 34.06 3.77 24.61
CA ALA A 74 33.09 3.04 23.80
C ALA A 74 32.51 1.85 24.58
N ILE A 75 31.22 1.59 24.43
CA ILE A 75 30.50 0.51 25.11
C ILE A 75 29.94 -0.45 24.05
N PRO A 76 30.38 -1.73 24.02
CA PRO A 76 29.86 -2.72 23.07
C PRO A 76 28.48 -3.21 23.51
N ARG A 77 27.52 -3.19 22.59
CA ARG A 77 26.15 -3.66 22.86
C ARG A 77 25.93 -5.13 22.53
N ASN A 78 26.69 -5.66 21.57
CA ASN A 78 26.57 -7.03 21.08
C ASN A 78 27.85 -7.84 21.34
N ALA A 79 27.70 -9.16 21.51
CA ALA A 79 28.82 -10.08 21.68
C ALA A 79 29.42 -10.45 20.32
N GLY A 80 30.74 -10.56 20.24
CA GLY A 80 31.45 -10.82 18.99
C GLY A 80 32.92 -10.41 19.06
N THR A 81 33.66 -10.71 17.99
CA THR A 81 35.04 -10.25 17.81
C THR A 81 35.02 -9.02 16.92
N TYR A 82 35.57 -7.92 17.43
CA TYR A 82 35.58 -6.63 16.77
C TYR A 82 36.99 -6.14 16.55
N LYS A 83 37.20 -5.39 15.45
CA LYS A 83 38.49 -4.82 15.11
C LYS A 83 38.43 -3.31 15.19
N ILE A 84 39.28 -2.72 16.03
CA ILE A 84 39.51 -1.28 16.10
C ILE A 84 40.71 -0.98 15.20
N PRO A 85 40.50 -0.30 14.06
CA PRO A 85 41.56 -0.05 13.10
C PRO A 85 42.59 0.94 13.67
N ALA A 86 43.81 0.82 13.17
CA ALA A 86 44.89 1.74 13.47
C ALA A 86 44.53 3.19 13.11
N VAL A 87 44.89 4.11 14.00
CA VAL A 87 44.64 5.54 13.85
C VAL A 87 45.82 6.17 13.12
N LYS A 88 45.52 6.95 12.07
CA LYS A 88 46.53 7.68 11.30
C LYS A 88 46.61 9.12 11.78
N PHE A 89 47.80 9.54 12.17
CA PHE A 89 48.11 10.91 12.57
C PHE A 89 49.13 11.50 11.62
N SER A 90 48.73 12.54 10.88
CA SER A 90 49.61 13.22 9.93
C SER A 90 50.03 14.58 10.45
N TYR A 91 51.31 14.90 10.34
CA TYR A 91 51.86 16.20 10.74
C TYR A 91 52.91 16.68 9.73
N PHE A 92 53.12 17.99 9.70
CA PHE A 92 54.19 18.59 8.88
C PHE A 92 55.50 18.62 9.67
N ASP A 93 56.51 17.89 9.20
CA ASP A 93 57.86 17.88 9.76
C ASP A 93 58.66 19.05 9.16
N ILE A 94 59.21 19.90 10.03
CA ILE A 94 59.94 21.10 9.63
C ILE A 94 61.36 20.74 9.16
N ASN A 95 61.93 19.66 9.68
CA ASN A 95 63.29 19.24 9.34
C ASN A 95 63.33 18.65 7.93
N SER A 96 62.38 17.76 7.60
CA SER A 96 62.27 17.17 6.26
C SER A 96 61.42 17.97 5.27
N ARG A 97 60.77 19.06 5.73
CA ARG A 97 59.85 19.91 4.94
C ARG A 97 58.76 19.11 4.21
N SER A 98 58.27 18.06 4.85
CA SER A 98 57.31 17.12 4.26
C SER A 98 56.28 16.66 5.30
N TYR A 99 55.14 16.16 4.82
CA TYR A 99 54.15 15.53 5.68
C TYR A 99 54.60 14.12 6.06
N LYS A 100 54.57 13.81 7.35
CA LYS A 100 54.77 12.46 7.89
C LYS A 100 53.47 11.96 8.49
N THR A 101 53.16 10.69 8.23
CA THR A 101 52.01 9.99 8.81
C THR A 101 52.51 8.92 9.76
N LEU A 102 52.16 9.06 11.03
CA LEU A 102 52.33 8.02 12.04
C LEU A 102 51.05 7.22 12.15
N THR A 103 51.20 5.92 12.37
CA THR A 103 50.06 4.99 12.48
C THR A 103 50.19 4.26 13.81
N THR A 104 49.09 4.16 14.55
CA THR A 104 49.05 3.40 15.79
C THR A 104 48.88 1.91 15.53
N GLU A 105 48.86 1.11 16.59
CA GLU A 105 48.50 -0.30 16.48
C GLU A 105 46.99 -0.47 16.26
N GLU A 106 46.61 -1.58 15.63
CA GLU A 106 45.23 -2.04 15.58
C GLU A 106 44.93 -2.93 16.79
N TYR A 107 43.68 -2.91 17.26
CA TYR A 107 43.26 -3.75 18.39
C TYR A 107 42.17 -4.73 17.96
N GLU A 108 42.34 -5.99 18.32
CA GLU A 108 41.29 -7.00 18.25
C GLU A 108 40.65 -7.12 19.64
N LEU A 109 39.34 -6.92 19.70
CA LEU A 109 38.55 -6.88 20.92
C LEU A 109 37.55 -8.04 20.91
N HIS A 110 37.68 -8.95 21.88
CA HIS A 110 36.75 -10.04 22.08
C HIS A 110 35.70 -9.63 23.10
N VAL A 111 34.44 -9.55 22.65
CA VAL A 111 33.29 -9.20 23.48
C VAL A 111 32.50 -10.46 23.80
N GLU A 112 32.60 -10.91 25.05
CA GLU A 112 31.79 -12.01 25.57
C GLU A 112 30.38 -11.54 25.94
N LYS A 113 29.43 -12.48 25.95
CA LYS A 113 28.08 -12.19 26.43
C LYS A 113 28.12 -11.90 27.93
N GLY A 114 27.72 -10.69 28.32
CA GLY A 114 27.60 -10.28 29.71
C GLY A 114 26.46 -10.99 30.44
N ALA A 115 26.55 -11.06 31.77
CA ALA A 115 25.50 -11.59 32.63
C ALA A 115 24.37 -10.55 32.79
N GLY A 116 23.58 -10.37 31.73
CA GLY A 116 22.42 -9.49 31.71
C GLY A 116 21.30 -10.14 30.90
N ASN A 117 20.15 -10.33 31.54
CA ASN A 117 18.96 -10.88 30.94
C ASN A 117 18.27 -9.85 30.03
N ALA A 118 17.44 -10.39 29.13
CA ALA A 118 16.45 -9.73 28.29
C ALA A 118 16.93 -9.15 26.95
N ALA A 119 16.43 -9.81 25.90
CA ALA A 119 15.98 -9.14 24.69
C ALA A 119 15.30 -7.81 25.03
N GLN A 120 15.98 -6.71 24.77
CA GLN A 120 15.33 -5.42 24.55
C GLN A 120 15.37 -5.17 23.05
N THR A 121 14.25 -5.45 22.40
CA THR A 121 13.88 -4.81 21.15
C THR A 121 13.84 -3.30 21.41
N ILE A 122 14.96 -2.61 21.17
CA ILE A 122 14.99 -1.15 21.20
C ILE A 122 14.38 -0.70 19.89
N ALA A 123 13.16 -0.18 19.97
CA ALA A 123 12.57 0.60 18.92
C ALA A 123 13.46 1.83 18.67
N ASN A 124 14.11 1.87 17.51
CA ASN A 124 14.88 3.01 17.03
C ASN A 124 13.93 4.21 16.81
N PHE A 125 13.86 5.10 17.79
CA PHE A 125 13.14 6.40 17.69
C PHE A 125 14.08 7.61 17.66
N THR A 126 15.27 7.46 17.08
CA THR A 126 16.13 8.61 16.77
C THR A 126 16.59 8.54 15.33
N SER A 127 15.67 8.94 14.45
CA SER A 127 15.92 9.25 13.05
C SER A 127 16.97 10.38 12.99
N LYS A 128 18.23 10.02 12.75
CA LYS A 128 19.33 10.94 12.37
C LYS A 128 19.10 11.66 11.03
N GLU A 129 17.91 11.53 10.43
CA GLU A 129 17.52 12.22 9.20
C GLU A 129 17.23 13.71 9.44
N GLU A 130 16.76 14.10 10.63
CA GLU A 130 16.34 15.49 10.89
C GLU A 130 17.52 16.47 11.07
N LEU A 131 18.70 15.96 11.46
CA LEU A 131 19.94 16.76 11.54
C LEU A 131 20.74 16.82 10.23
N LYS A 132 20.34 16.09 9.19
CA LYS A 132 20.99 16.10 7.87
C LYS A 132 20.58 17.30 7.00
N VAL A 133 19.47 17.96 7.36
CA VAL A 133 18.85 19.04 6.56
C VAL A 133 19.54 20.40 6.77
N LEU A 134 20.31 20.59 7.85
CA LEU A 134 20.99 21.86 8.14
C LEU A 134 22.36 22.03 7.45
N ASN A 135 22.88 20.99 6.78
CA ASN A 135 24.23 20.94 6.19
C ASN A 135 24.21 20.85 4.64
N GLU A 136 23.26 21.50 3.98
CA GLU A 136 23.16 21.48 2.51
C GLU A 136 24.06 22.49 1.78
N ASP A 137 24.59 23.51 2.46
CA ASP A 137 25.27 24.63 1.77
C ASP A 137 26.75 24.37 1.41
N ILE A 138 27.37 23.29 1.92
CA ILE A 138 28.73 22.89 1.52
C ILE A 138 28.83 21.37 1.39
N ARG A 139 28.70 20.84 0.17
CA ARG A 139 28.84 19.40 -0.11
C ARG A 139 30.31 19.02 -0.32
N PHE A 140 30.75 17.92 0.29
CA PHE A 140 32.08 17.32 0.04
C PHE A 140 32.26 16.87 -1.41
N ILE A 141 33.50 16.92 -1.94
CA ILE A 141 33.85 16.37 -3.26
C ILE A 141 33.60 14.85 -3.24
N LYS A 142 32.84 14.35 -4.23
CA LYS A 142 32.44 12.94 -4.34
C LYS A 142 33.65 12.07 -4.70
N GLN A 143 34.26 11.41 -3.70
CA GLN A 143 35.44 10.55 -3.86
C GLN A 143 35.11 9.05 -4.08
N ASN A 144 33.92 8.73 -4.60
CA ASN A 144 33.58 7.34 -4.94
C ASN A 144 34.16 6.96 -6.30
N ASN A 145 34.44 5.67 -6.49
CA ASN A 145 34.78 5.08 -7.80
C ASN A 145 33.74 5.50 -8.84
N VAL A 146 34.17 6.30 -9.81
CA VAL A 146 33.31 6.75 -10.90
C VAL A 146 33.20 5.61 -11.90
N THR A 147 32.03 4.97 -11.96
CA THR A 147 31.69 4.10 -13.09
C THR A 147 31.49 4.99 -14.30
N LEU A 148 32.47 5.01 -15.21
CA LEU A 148 32.38 5.74 -16.46
C LEU A 148 31.41 5.00 -17.39
N SER A 149 30.20 5.55 -17.56
CA SER A 149 29.29 5.11 -18.61
C SER A 149 29.65 5.80 -19.93
N PRO A 150 29.57 5.10 -21.08
CA PRO A 150 29.78 5.71 -22.38
C PRO A 150 28.83 6.90 -22.58
N LYS A 151 29.38 8.00 -23.11
CA LYS A 151 28.63 9.22 -23.39
C LYS A 151 27.53 8.90 -24.41
N GLY A 152 26.26 9.03 -24.00
CA GLY A 152 25.09 8.78 -24.86
C GLY A 152 24.18 7.65 -24.38
N ASP A 153 24.57 6.90 -23.34
CA ASP A 153 23.74 5.82 -22.78
C ASP A 153 22.72 6.38 -21.77
N PHE A 154 21.73 7.09 -22.29
CA PHE A 154 20.64 7.67 -21.49
C PHE A 154 19.44 6.72 -21.46
N PHE A 155 18.88 6.51 -20.26
CA PHE A 155 17.62 5.77 -20.11
C PHE A 155 16.48 6.43 -20.89
N PHE A 156 16.42 7.76 -20.88
CA PHE A 156 15.44 8.56 -21.62
C PHE A 156 15.69 8.46 -23.13
N GLY A 157 14.75 7.84 -23.85
CA GLY A 157 14.85 7.61 -25.29
C GLY A 157 15.30 6.20 -25.70
N SER A 158 15.67 5.35 -24.73
CA SER A 158 15.96 3.93 -24.98
C SER A 158 14.71 3.14 -25.41
N LEU A 159 14.89 2.00 -26.07
CA LEU A 159 13.78 1.12 -26.48
C LEU A 159 12.95 0.67 -25.28
N THR A 160 13.61 0.37 -24.16
CA THR A 160 12.97 -0.03 -22.90
C THR A 160 12.10 1.08 -22.31
N TYR A 161 12.54 2.34 -22.41
CA TYR A 161 11.74 3.51 -22.03
C TYR A 161 10.44 3.59 -22.83
N TRP A 162 10.51 3.48 -24.16
CA TRP A 162 9.31 3.48 -25.00
C TRP A 162 8.39 2.28 -24.73
N LEU A 163 8.95 1.09 -24.52
CA LEU A 163 8.18 -0.11 -24.14
C LEU A 163 7.42 0.09 -22.84
N LEU A 164 8.02 0.77 -21.86
CA LEU A 164 7.39 1.02 -20.55
C LEU A 164 6.15 1.93 -20.66
N TYR A 165 6.07 2.82 -21.65
CA TYR A 165 4.85 3.58 -21.97
C TYR A 165 3.86 2.80 -22.84
N LEU A 166 4.37 2.01 -23.79
CA LEU A 166 3.56 1.35 -24.79
C LEU A 166 2.77 0.18 -24.20
N ILE A 167 3.35 -0.60 -23.29
CA ILE A 167 2.70 -1.73 -22.61
C ILE A 167 1.44 -1.29 -21.83
N PRO A 168 1.48 -0.31 -20.90
CA PRO A 168 0.28 0.15 -20.21
C PRO A 168 -0.72 0.79 -21.16
N GLY A 169 -0.26 1.45 -22.23
CA GLY A 169 -1.13 2.00 -23.28
C GLY A 169 -1.94 0.91 -24.00
N ILE A 170 -1.30 -0.17 -24.44
CA ILE A 170 -1.98 -1.31 -25.07
C ILE A 170 -2.91 -2.02 -24.07
N ALA A 171 -2.47 -2.20 -22.83
CA ALA A 171 -3.31 -2.80 -21.79
C ALA A 171 -4.60 -1.99 -21.56
N PHE A 172 -4.48 -0.66 -21.50
CA PHE A 172 -5.62 0.24 -21.37
C PHE A 172 -6.59 0.15 -22.55
N ILE A 173 -6.07 0.19 -23.79
CA ILE A 173 -6.90 0.06 -25.00
C ILE A 173 -7.62 -1.29 -25.04
N THR A 174 -6.91 -2.38 -24.72
CA THR A 174 -7.47 -3.74 -24.69
C THR A 174 -8.58 -3.85 -23.65
N PHE A 175 -8.34 -3.36 -22.43
CA PHE A 175 -9.33 -3.30 -21.38
C PHE A 175 -10.57 -2.50 -21.80
N PHE A 176 -10.37 -1.33 -22.42
CA PHE A 176 -11.45 -0.48 -22.90
C PHE A 176 -12.32 -1.18 -23.95
N ILE A 177 -11.71 -1.90 -24.90
CA ILE A 177 -12.43 -2.67 -25.93
C ILE A 177 -13.23 -3.81 -25.30
N ILE A 178 -12.64 -4.57 -24.38
CA ILE A 178 -13.33 -5.67 -23.67
C ILE A 178 -14.52 -5.12 -22.87
N TYR A 179 -14.30 -4.04 -22.12
CA TYR A 179 -15.34 -3.39 -21.33
C TYR A 179 -16.50 -2.90 -22.19
N ARG A 180 -16.22 -2.25 -23.33
CA ARG A 180 -17.26 -1.85 -24.31
C ARG A 180 -18.02 -3.04 -24.89
N LYS A 181 -17.32 -4.13 -25.23
CA LYS A 181 -17.97 -5.37 -25.70
C LYS A 181 -18.87 -5.97 -24.63
N GLN A 182 -18.47 -5.94 -23.36
CA GLN A 182 -19.26 -6.47 -22.26
C GLN A 182 -20.54 -5.64 -22.02
N ILE A 183 -20.45 -4.31 -22.06
CA ILE A 183 -21.65 -3.44 -21.98
C ILE A 183 -22.62 -3.74 -23.13
N ALA A 184 -22.11 -3.85 -24.37
CA ALA A 184 -22.94 -4.17 -25.52
C ALA A 184 -23.59 -5.56 -25.42
N ALA A 185 -22.85 -6.56 -24.92
CA ALA A 185 -23.38 -7.90 -24.68
C ALA A 185 -24.48 -7.90 -23.60
N ASN A 186 -24.27 -7.21 -22.49
CA ASN A 186 -25.26 -7.10 -21.41
C ASN A 186 -26.52 -6.34 -21.86
N ALA A 187 -26.37 -5.27 -22.64
CA ALA A 187 -27.49 -4.56 -23.25
C ALA A 187 -28.29 -5.48 -24.19
N ASN A 188 -27.63 -6.37 -24.94
CA ASN A 188 -28.31 -7.36 -25.77
C ASN A 188 -29.07 -8.40 -24.95
N VAL A 189 -28.52 -8.89 -23.83
CA VAL A 189 -29.22 -9.82 -22.93
C VAL A 189 -30.45 -9.15 -22.30
N ALA A 190 -30.31 -7.92 -21.79
CA ALA A 190 -31.43 -7.15 -21.25
C ALA A 190 -32.50 -6.88 -22.32
N LYS A 191 -32.10 -6.48 -23.54
CA LYS A 191 -33.00 -6.29 -24.68
C LYS A 191 -33.68 -7.59 -25.12
N MET A 192 -33.02 -8.73 -24.97
CA MET A 192 -33.61 -10.04 -25.27
C MET A 192 -34.56 -10.52 -24.19
N ARG A 193 -34.30 -10.22 -22.91
CA ARG A 193 -35.23 -10.50 -21.79
C ARG A 193 -36.52 -9.70 -21.94
N THR A 194 -36.42 -8.40 -22.15
CA THR A 194 -37.58 -7.51 -22.38
C THR A 194 -38.40 -7.94 -23.61
N LYS A 195 -37.76 -8.31 -24.72
CA LYS A 195 -38.45 -8.85 -25.91
C LYS A 195 -39.13 -10.20 -25.68
N LYS A 196 -38.62 -11.03 -24.78
CA LYS A 196 -39.18 -12.35 -24.45
C LYS A 196 -40.20 -12.31 -23.31
N ALA A 197 -40.25 -11.23 -22.52
CA ALA A 197 -41.13 -11.07 -21.36
C ALA A 197 -42.59 -11.41 -21.70
N ASN A 198 -43.14 -10.80 -22.76
CA ASN A 198 -44.50 -11.07 -23.21
C ASN A 198 -44.70 -12.54 -23.61
N LYS A 199 -43.74 -13.14 -24.33
CA LYS A 199 -43.81 -14.55 -24.74
C LYS A 199 -43.83 -15.50 -23.53
N VAL A 200 -43.06 -15.21 -22.49
CA VAL A 200 -43.03 -16.00 -21.24
C VAL A 200 -44.33 -15.80 -20.45
N ALA A 201 -44.80 -14.56 -20.33
CA ALA A 201 -46.04 -14.23 -19.65
C ALA A 201 -47.24 -14.92 -20.32
N VAL A 202 -47.38 -14.84 -21.65
CA VAL A 202 -48.43 -15.53 -22.42
C VAL A 202 -48.35 -17.05 -22.25
N LYS A 203 -47.15 -17.63 -22.20
CA LYS A 203 -46.97 -19.07 -21.96
C LYS A 203 -47.50 -19.46 -20.58
N ARG A 204 -47.19 -18.68 -19.54
CA ARG A 204 -47.69 -18.90 -18.17
C ARG A 204 -49.19 -18.67 -18.07
N MET A 205 -49.71 -17.62 -18.68
CA MET A 205 -51.16 -17.38 -18.77
C MET A 205 -51.87 -18.54 -19.48
N LYS A 206 -51.30 -19.13 -20.54
CA LYS A 206 -51.86 -20.34 -21.16
C LYS A 206 -51.87 -21.54 -20.21
N GLN A 207 -50.89 -21.66 -19.32
CA GLN A 207 -50.89 -22.70 -18.28
C GLN A 207 -51.95 -22.40 -17.21
N ALA A 208 -52.08 -21.15 -16.76
CA ALA A 208 -53.15 -20.72 -15.87
C ALA A 208 -54.53 -21.03 -16.48
N GLY A 209 -54.76 -20.78 -17.77
CA GLY A 209 -56.01 -21.14 -18.45
C GLY A 209 -56.31 -22.65 -18.45
N LYS A 210 -55.28 -23.51 -18.48
CA LYS A 210 -55.48 -24.96 -18.30
C LYS A 210 -55.86 -25.31 -16.86
N LEU A 211 -55.22 -24.69 -15.88
CA LEU A 211 -55.52 -24.89 -14.46
C LEU A 211 -56.92 -24.40 -14.10
N LEU A 212 -57.39 -23.34 -14.77
CA LEU A 212 -58.76 -22.84 -14.70
C LEU A 212 -59.75 -23.87 -15.25
N ALA A 213 -59.47 -24.47 -16.41
CA ALA A 213 -60.31 -25.54 -16.97
C ALA A 213 -60.32 -26.82 -16.10
N GLU A 214 -59.23 -27.09 -15.39
CA GLU A 214 -59.10 -28.20 -14.44
C GLU A 214 -59.65 -27.85 -13.03
N ASN A 215 -60.17 -26.63 -12.83
CA ASN A 215 -60.71 -26.12 -11.56
C ASN A 215 -59.73 -26.18 -10.37
N LYS A 216 -58.42 -26.01 -10.63
CA LYS A 216 -57.36 -26.03 -9.61
C LYS A 216 -57.04 -24.60 -9.15
N LYS A 217 -57.84 -24.10 -8.20
CA LYS A 217 -57.84 -22.68 -7.77
C LYS A 217 -56.49 -22.18 -7.25
N ASP A 218 -55.90 -22.87 -6.28
CA ASP A 218 -54.62 -22.44 -5.68
C ASP A 218 -53.50 -22.39 -6.70
N ALA A 219 -53.42 -23.41 -7.56
CA ALA A 219 -52.42 -23.48 -8.63
C ALA A 219 -52.67 -22.41 -9.71
N PHE A 220 -53.93 -22.12 -10.02
CA PHE A 220 -54.31 -21.06 -10.95
C PHE A 220 -53.81 -19.69 -10.46
N TYR A 221 -54.16 -19.30 -9.23
CA TYR A 221 -53.76 -17.98 -8.71
C TYR A 221 -52.23 -17.87 -8.55
N ASP A 222 -51.55 -18.95 -8.16
CA ASP A 222 -50.08 -18.97 -8.09
C ASP A 222 -49.42 -18.77 -9.47
N GLU A 223 -49.96 -19.41 -10.51
CA GLU A 223 -49.43 -19.27 -11.87
C GLU A 223 -49.72 -17.89 -12.47
N VAL A 224 -50.88 -17.28 -12.18
CA VAL A 224 -51.20 -15.90 -12.58
C VAL A 224 -50.27 -14.89 -11.90
N LEU A 225 -50.04 -15.02 -10.58
CA LEU A 225 -49.09 -14.16 -9.87
C LEU A 225 -47.67 -14.31 -10.43
N LYS A 226 -47.24 -15.54 -10.69
CA LYS A 226 -45.95 -15.82 -11.35
C LYS A 226 -45.86 -15.21 -12.76
N ALA A 227 -46.98 -15.13 -13.49
CA ALA A 227 -47.02 -14.49 -14.80
C ALA A 227 -46.87 -12.96 -14.68
N LEU A 228 -47.61 -12.32 -13.77
CA LEU A 228 -47.58 -10.87 -13.54
C LEU A 228 -46.22 -10.39 -13.01
N TRP A 229 -45.70 -10.97 -11.93
CA TRP A 229 -44.39 -10.62 -11.39
C TRP A 229 -43.25 -10.96 -12.34
N GLY A 230 -43.36 -12.10 -13.04
CA GLY A 230 -42.37 -12.50 -14.05
C GLY A 230 -42.33 -11.53 -15.24
N TYR A 231 -43.49 -11.09 -15.72
CA TYR A 231 -43.60 -10.11 -16.80
C TYR A 231 -42.89 -8.82 -16.45
N ILE A 232 -43.21 -8.24 -15.28
CA ILE A 232 -42.59 -6.99 -14.83
C ILE A 232 -41.10 -7.15 -14.55
N SER A 233 -40.70 -8.26 -13.94
CA SER A 233 -39.28 -8.55 -13.70
C SER A 233 -38.47 -8.58 -14.99
N ASP A 234 -38.98 -9.25 -16.03
CA ASP A 234 -38.31 -9.33 -17.32
C ASP A 234 -38.40 -8.00 -18.11
N LYS A 235 -39.47 -7.21 -17.94
CA LYS A 235 -39.70 -5.95 -18.66
C LYS A 235 -38.89 -4.78 -18.07
N LEU A 236 -38.82 -4.68 -16.74
CA LEU A 236 -38.01 -3.69 -16.03
C LEU A 236 -36.56 -4.16 -15.83
N ASN A 237 -36.26 -5.43 -16.14
CA ASN A 237 -34.96 -6.06 -15.89
C ASN A 237 -34.53 -6.00 -14.40
N ILE A 238 -35.51 -6.04 -13.50
CA ILE A 238 -35.31 -6.05 -12.04
C ILE A 238 -35.63 -7.45 -11.52
N PRO A 239 -34.75 -8.10 -10.73
CA PRO A 239 -35.04 -9.41 -10.14
C PRO A 239 -36.31 -9.40 -9.27
N VAL A 240 -37.14 -10.46 -9.34
CA VAL A 240 -38.38 -10.58 -8.55
C VAL A 240 -38.18 -10.34 -7.05
N SER A 241 -37.02 -10.73 -6.50
CA SER A 241 -36.67 -10.51 -5.09
C SER A 241 -36.51 -9.04 -4.68
N ARG A 242 -36.35 -8.13 -5.64
CA ARG A 242 -36.23 -6.68 -5.44
C ARG A 242 -37.48 -5.92 -5.88
N LEU A 243 -38.49 -6.61 -6.37
CA LEU A 243 -39.74 -5.98 -6.78
C LEU A 243 -40.67 -5.85 -5.56
N SER A 244 -41.24 -4.66 -5.40
CA SER A 244 -42.33 -4.35 -4.47
C SER A 244 -43.39 -3.54 -5.22
N LYS A 245 -44.61 -3.44 -4.67
CA LYS A 245 -45.69 -2.65 -5.29
C LYS A 245 -45.29 -1.18 -5.46
N ASP A 246 -44.61 -0.63 -4.45
CA ASP A 246 -44.12 0.76 -4.46
C ASP A 246 -43.04 0.98 -5.53
N ASN A 247 -42.07 0.07 -5.63
CA ASN A 247 -40.98 0.16 -6.62
C ASN A 247 -41.50 -0.04 -8.06
N ILE A 248 -42.50 -0.90 -8.25
CA ILE A 248 -43.12 -1.12 -9.57
C ILE A 248 -43.81 0.15 -10.06
N GLU A 249 -44.53 0.87 -9.19
CA GLU A 249 -45.19 2.10 -9.58
C GLU A 249 -44.18 3.16 -10.05
N GLU A 250 -43.12 3.37 -9.28
CA GLU A 250 -42.08 4.34 -9.60
C GLU A 250 -41.36 3.99 -10.92
N GLU A 251 -40.95 2.74 -11.09
CA GLU A 251 -40.26 2.29 -12.30
C GLU A 251 -41.19 2.35 -13.54
N LEU A 252 -42.46 1.94 -13.44
CA LEU A 252 -43.39 2.05 -14.58
C LEU A 252 -43.64 3.50 -14.98
N ARG A 253 -43.67 4.44 -14.02
CA ARG A 253 -43.75 5.88 -14.31
C ARG A 253 -42.50 6.37 -15.05
N ASN A 254 -41.30 5.92 -14.63
CA ASN A 254 -40.04 6.25 -15.32
C ASN A 254 -40.00 5.73 -16.76
N TYR A 255 -40.66 4.61 -17.03
CA TYR A 255 -40.83 4.07 -18.38
C TYR A 255 -41.93 4.76 -19.21
N GLY A 256 -42.60 5.79 -18.67
CA GLY A 256 -43.60 6.60 -19.39
C GLY A 256 -44.98 5.93 -19.52
N VAL A 257 -45.29 4.96 -18.66
CA VAL A 257 -46.61 4.33 -18.63
C VAL A 257 -47.63 5.27 -18.00
N ASN A 258 -48.84 5.31 -18.56
CA ASN A 258 -49.93 6.13 -18.03
C ASN A 258 -50.36 5.62 -16.65
N ASP A 259 -50.49 6.52 -15.68
CA ASP A 259 -50.95 6.28 -14.31
C ASP A 259 -52.22 5.42 -14.22
N ALA A 260 -53.16 5.60 -15.14
CA ALA A 260 -54.38 4.79 -15.18
C ALA A 260 -54.07 3.29 -15.41
N LEU A 261 -53.11 3.00 -16.28
CA LEU A 261 -52.68 1.63 -16.59
C LEU A 261 -51.82 1.02 -15.48
N ILE A 262 -50.98 1.84 -14.83
CA ILE A 262 -50.21 1.42 -13.66
C ILE A 262 -51.17 0.98 -12.54
N LYS A 263 -52.20 1.79 -12.28
CA LYS A 263 -53.24 1.47 -11.31
C LYS A 263 -54.01 0.21 -11.69
N GLU A 264 -54.41 0.07 -12.95
CA GLU A 264 -55.10 -1.13 -13.46
C GLU A 264 -54.28 -2.40 -13.23
N PHE A 265 -52.95 -2.32 -13.40
CA PHE A 265 -52.05 -3.44 -13.12
C PHE A 265 -51.91 -3.75 -11.63
N LEU A 266 -51.70 -2.74 -10.80
CA LEU A 266 -51.60 -2.92 -9.36
C LEU A 266 -52.91 -3.50 -8.80
N ASP A 267 -54.06 -3.06 -9.31
CA ASP A 267 -55.37 -3.60 -8.96
C ASP A 267 -55.52 -5.07 -9.39
N ALA A 268 -55.08 -5.44 -10.60
CA ALA A 268 -55.08 -6.84 -11.04
C ALA A 268 -54.19 -7.73 -10.15
N LEU A 269 -53.02 -7.22 -9.76
CA LEU A 269 -52.09 -7.92 -8.87
C LEU A 269 -52.66 -8.06 -7.46
N ASN A 270 -53.22 -6.99 -6.90
CA ASN A 270 -53.90 -6.99 -5.59
C ASN A 270 -55.10 -7.94 -5.57
N ASN A 271 -55.93 -7.92 -6.60
CA ASN A 271 -57.10 -8.80 -6.71
C ASN A 271 -56.68 -10.27 -6.79
N CYS A 272 -55.59 -10.58 -7.50
CA CYS A 272 -55.07 -11.94 -7.59
C CYS A 272 -54.44 -12.42 -6.27
N GLU A 273 -53.72 -11.54 -5.55
CA GLU A 273 -53.20 -11.85 -4.21
C GLU A 273 -54.34 -12.05 -3.21
N PHE A 274 -55.32 -11.15 -3.20
CA PHE A 274 -56.48 -11.24 -2.33
C PHE A 274 -57.27 -12.53 -2.56
N ALA A 275 -57.56 -12.87 -3.81
CA ALA A 275 -58.28 -14.10 -4.15
C ALA A 275 -57.52 -15.38 -3.76
N ARG A 276 -56.19 -15.34 -3.70
CA ARG A 276 -55.36 -16.45 -3.23
C ARG A 276 -55.34 -16.59 -1.71
N PHE A 277 -55.21 -15.47 -0.99
CA PHE A 277 -55.01 -15.47 0.47
C PHE A 277 -56.30 -15.34 1.27
N ALA A 278 -57.39 -14.88 0.67
CA ALA A 278 -58.73 -14.77 1.26
C ALA A 278 -59.77 -15.42 0.32
N PRO A 279 -59.91 -16.76 0.35
CA PRO A 279 -60.83 -17.47 -0.53
C PRO A 279 -62.28 -17.05 -0.28
N GLY A 280 -62.94 -16.52 -1.32
CA GLY A 280 -64.37 -16.19 -1.38
C GLY A 280 -65.06 -16.93 -2.53
N ASP A 281 -66.25 -16.47 -2.97
CA ASP A 281 -67.07 -17.17 -3.97
C ASP A 281 -66.35 -17.40 -5.32
N ASP A 282 -66.54 -18.59 -5.89
CA ASP A 282 -65.38 -19.48 -5.99
C ASP A 282 -65.02 -19.84 -7.45
N ASN A 283 -65.81 -19.42 -8.46
CA ASN A 283 -65.53 -19.66 -9.90
C ASN A 283 -65.62 -18.41 -10.79
N GLN A 284 -66.62 -17.53 -10.62
CA GLN A 284 -66.73 -16.29 -11.41
C GLN A 284 -65.55 -15.32 -11.16
N ALA A 285 -64.91 -15.42 -9.99
CA ALA A 285 -63.72 -14.65 -9.66
C ALA A 285 -62.49 -15.07 -10.49
N MET A 286 -62.32 -16.37 -10.78
CA MET A 286 -61.15 -16.88 -11.51
C MET A 286 -61.15 -16.43 -12.97
N ASP A 287 -62.28 -16.53 -13.67
CA ASP A 287 -62.40 -16.06 -15.06
C ASP A 287 -62.12 -14.55 -15.14
N LYS A 288 -62.68 -13.78 -14.21
CA LYS A 288 -62.47 -12.33 -14.16
C LYS A 288 -61.00 -11.96 -13.93
N VAL A 289 -60.33 -12.63 -12.98
CA VAL A 289 -58.89 -12.43 -12.71
C VAL A 289 -58.03 -12.84 -13.90
N TYR A 290 -58.40 -13.93 -14.58
CA TYR A 290 -57.70 -14.39 -15.78
C TYR A 290 -57.79 -13.36 -16.91
N SER A 291 -59.00 -12.93 -17.25
CA SER A 291 -59.25 -11.94 -18.31
C SER A 291 -58.58 -10.60 -18.00
N ALA A 292 -58.75 -10.09 -16.78
CA ALA A 292 -58.14 -8.82 -16.35
C ALA A 292 -56.61 -8.86 -16.41
N SER A 293 -55.99 -9.94 -15.91
CA SER A 293 -54.53 -10.08 -15.95
C SER A 293 -54.00 -10.16 -17.38
N LEU A 294 -54.71 -10.85 -18.28
CA LEU A 294 -54.31 -10.98 -19.68
C LEU A 294 -54.45 -9.66 -20.44
N GLU A 295 -55.55 -8.94 -20.21
CA GLU A 295 -55.82 -7.63 -20.80
C GLU A 295 -54.78 -6.60 -20.35
N VAL A 296 -54.47 -6.54 -19.07
CA VAL A 296 -53.47 -5.61 -18.54
C VAL A 296 -52.08 -5.91 -19.09
N ILE A 297 -51.65 -7.18 -19.15
CA ILE A 297 -50.35 -7.56 -19.76
C ILE A 297 -50.32 -7.09 -21.23
N SER A 298 -51.43 -7.23 -21.96
CA SER A 298 -51.52 -6.80 -23.35
C SER A 298 -51.48 -5.28 -23.50
N LYS A 299 -52.20 -4.53 -22.66
CA LYS A 299 -52.17 -3.06 -22.64
C LYS A 299 -50.79 -2.54 -22.26
N MET A 300 -50.15 -3.14 -21.25
CA MET A 300 -48.79 -2.79 -20.83
C MET A 300 -47.79 -2.99 -21.97
N GLU A 301 -47.90 -4.10 -22.71
CA GLU A 301 -47.03 -4.37 -23.85
C GLU A 301 -47.16 -3.31 -24.95
N ASN A 302 -48.38 -2.82 -25.20
CA ASN A 302 -48.63 -1.78 -26.19
C ASN A 302 -48.16 -0.39 -25.73
N SER A 303 -48.17 -0.14 -24.41
CA SER A 303 -47.77 1.15 -23.82
C SER A 303 -46.25 1.29 -23.65
N ILE A 304 -45.57 0.22 -23.25
CA ILE A 304 -44.12 0.19 -23.05
C ILE A 304 -43.46 -0.05 -24.40
N LYS A 305 -43.40 1.01 -25.23
CA LYS A 305 -42.68 1.02 -26.50
C LYS A 305 -41.17 1.17 -26.28
N HIS A 306 -40.41 0.42 -27.07
CA HIS A 306 -38.95 0.31 -27.05
C HIS A 306 -38.19 1.60 -27.34
#